data_AF-A0A383EAZ8-F1
#
_entry.id   AF-A0A383EAZ8-F1
#
_cell.length_a   1.000
_cell.length_b   1.000
_cell.length_c   1.000
_cell.angle_alpha   90.00
_cell.angle_beta   90.00
_cell.angle_gamma   90.00
#
_symmetry.space_group_name_H-M   'P 1'
#
loop_
_entity.id
_entity.type
_entity.pdbx_description
1 polymer ?
#
loop_
_entity_poly.entity_id
_entity_poly.type
_entity_poly.pdbx_seq_one_letter_code
_entity_poly.pdbx_strand_id
1 'polypeptide(L)' 'MEQIILIIAALITSSISAVIGMGGGIILLGIMAILIPEGYMVIALHGIIQMVSNGTRTFVFQDHIK' A
#
# COMPACT_ATOMS: atom_id res chain seq x y z
N MET A 1 -4.27 4.32 -18.11
CA MET A 1 -4.91 5.24 -17.13
C MET A 1 -4.94 4.61 -15.74
N GLU A 2 -5.36 3.35 -15.61
CA GLU A 2 -5.41 2.61 -14.34
C GLU A 2 -4.09 2.60 -13.55
N GLN A 3 -2.94 2.46 -14.22
CA GLN A 3 -1.63 2.48 -13.55
C GLN A 3 -1.35 3.80 -12.81
N ILE A 4 -1.74 4.94 -13.37
CA ILE A 4 -1.56 6.25 -12.73
C ILE A 4 -2.45 6.33 -11.49
N ILE A 5 -3.68 5.83 -11.58
CA ILE A 5 -4.61 5.76 -10.44
C ILE A 5 -4.01 4.89 -9.34
N LEU A 6 -3.46 3.72 -9.67
CA LEU A 6 -2.83 2.82 -8.71
C LEU A 6 -1.59 3.43 -8.06
N ILE A 7 -0.77 4.17 -8.80
CA ILE A 7 0.41 4.87 -8.24
C ILE A 7 -0.03 5.94 -7.24
N ILE A 8 -0.98 6.79 -7.62
CA ILE A 8 -1.50 7.86 -6.75
C ILE A 8 -2.19 7.25 -5.53
N ALA A 9 -3.01 6.21 -5.72
CA ALA A 9 -3.66 5.49 -4.65
C ALA A 9 -2.64 4.86 -3.70
N ALA A 10 -1.59 4.20 -4.19
CA ALA A 10 -0.53 3.61 -3.38
C ALA A 10 0.19 4.66 -2.52
N LEU A 11 0.48 5.85 -3.07
CA LEU A 11 1.10 6.94 -2.32
C LEU A 11 0.18 7.48 -1.20
N ILE A 12 -1.08 7.76 -1.53
CA ILE A 12 -2.06 8.29 -0.56
C ILE A 12 -2.32 7.26 0.54
N THR A 13 -2.58 6.01 0.16
CA THR A 13 -2.87 4.92 1.09
C THR A 13 -1.67 4.60 1.97
N SER A 14 -0.43 4.69 1.45
CA SER A 14 0.79 4.55 2.27
C SER A 14 0.84 5.60 3.39
N SER A 15 0.55 6.88 3.07
CA SER A 15 0.47 7.96 4.08
C SER A 15 -0.63 7.72 5.11
N ILE A 16 -1.81 7.28 4.67
CA ILE A 16 -2.91 6.89 5.59
C ILE A 16 -2.46 5.75 6.49
N SER A 17 -1.74 4.78 5.93
CA SER A 17 -1.23 3.64 6.69
C SER A 17 -0.18 4.07 7.71
N ALA A 18 0.62 5.12 7.43
CA ALA A 18 1.56 5.71 8.39
C ALA A 18 0.86 6.28 9.63
N VAL A 19 -0.32 6.89 9.46
CA VAL A 19 -1.07 7.55 10.55
C VAL A 19 -2.01 6.57 11.28
N ILE A 20 -2.74 5.73 10.54
CA ILE A 20 -3.84 4.91 11.06
C ILE A 20 -3.44 3.42 11.23
N GLY A 21 -2.26 3.01 10.78
CA GLY A 21 -1.81 1.61 10.82
C GLY A 21 -2.21 0.83 9.57
N MET A 22 -2.84 -0.35 9.68
CA MET A 22 -3.17 -1.17 8.50
C MET A 22 -4.31 -0.63 7.61
N GLY A 23 -4.97 0.47 8.00
CA GLY A 23 -6.13 1.01 7.26
C GLY A 23 -5.82 1.41 5.81
N GLY A 24 -4.64 1.98 5.55
CA GLY A 24 -4.22 2.33 4.18
C GLY A 24 -4.11 1.11 3.26
N GLY A 25 -3.54 0.03 3.78
CA GLY A 25 -3.46 -1.26 3.06
C GLY A 25 -4.82 -1.80 2.64
N ILE A 26 -5.80 -1.77 3.55
CA ILE A 26 -7.16 -2.25 3.26
C ILE A 26 -7.83 -1.41 2.16
N ILE A 27 -7.65 -0.08 2.22
CA ILE A 27 -8.17 0.84 1.18
C ILE A 27 -7.55 0.52 -0.18
N LEU A 28 -6.23 0.31 -0.23
CA LEU A 28 -5.52 -0.04 -1.46
C LEU A 28 -6.01 -1.38 -2.03
N LEU A 29 -6.22 -2.38 -1.19
CA LEU A 29 -6.81 -3.68 -1.55
C LEU A 29 -8.20 -3.50 -2.19
N GLY A 30 -9.06 -2.65 -1.60
CA GLY A 30 -10.38 -2.34 -2.16
C GLY A 30 -10.32 -1.65 -3.52
N ILE A 31 -9.41 -0.69 -3.70
CA ILE A 31 -9.18 -0.02 -5.00
C ILE A 31 -8.71 -1.03 -6.05
N MET A 32 -7.73 -1.88 -5.71
CA MET A 32 -7.22 -2.90 -6.61
C MET A 32 -8.28 -3.94 -6.97
N ALA A 33 -9.12 -4.36 -6.02
CA ALA A 33 -10.19 -5.34 -6.27
C ALA A 33 -11.27 -4.82 -7.24
N ILE A 34 -11.46 -3.50 -7.33
CA ILE A 34 -12.40 -2.88 -8.28
C ILE A 34 -11.76 -2.72 -9.67
N LEU A 35 -10.45 -2.44 -9.72
CA LEU A 35 -9.75 -2.09 -10.97
C LEU A 35 -9.10 -3.28 -11.67
N ILE A 36 -8.71 -4.32 -10.93
CA ILE A 36 -7.95 -5.47 -11.45
C ILE A 36 -8.83 -6.73 -11.37
N PRO A 37 -9.26 -7.28 -12.52
CA PRO A 37 -10.05 -8.52 -12.57
C PRO A 37 -9.31 -9.74 -12.02
N GLU A 38 -7.99 -9.77 -12.20
CA GLU A 38 -7.14 -10.89 -11.83
C GLU A 38 -6.75 -10.82 -10.34
N GLY A 39 -7.49 -11.52 -9.48
CA GLY A 39 -7.25 -11.51 -8.04
C GLY A 39 -5.82 -11.90 -7.62
N TYR A 40 -5.12 -12.75 -8.37
CA TYR A 40 -3.72 -13.08 -8.08
C TYR A 40 -2.78 -11.87 -8.27
N MET A 41 -3.06 -11.00 -9.25
CA MET A 41 -2.29 -9.77 -9.48
C MET A 41 -2.53 -8.77 -8.34
N VAL A 42 -3.77 -8.66 -7.84
CA VAL A 42 -4.10 -7.83 -6.68
C VAL A 42 -3.24 -8.22 -5.48
N ILE A 43 -3.19 -9.51 -5.15
CA ILE A 43 -2.42 -9.99 -3.99
C ILE A 43 -0.92 -9.73 -4.18
N ALA A 44 -0.38 -10.02 -5.35
CA ALA A 44 1.04 -9.81 -5.66
C ALA A 44 1.45 -8.33 -5.57
N LEU A 45 0.69 -7.44 -6.21
CA LEU A 45 0.94 -6.00 -6.19
C LEU A 45 0.76 -5.42 -4.79
N HIS A 46 -0.31 -5.81 -4.09
CA HIS A 46 -0.55 -5.38 -2.73
C HIS A 46 0.61 -5.80 -1.80
N GLY A 47 1.06 -7.06 -1.89
CA GLY A 47 2.17 -7.57 -1.09
C GLY A 47 3.47 -6.77 -1.30
N ILE A 48 3.84 -6.50 -2.54
CA ILE A 48 5.04 -5.70 -2.86
C ILE A 48 4.89 -4.27 -2.32
N ILE A 49 3.74 -3.62 -2.55
CA ILE A 49 3.51 -2.25 -2.08
C ILE A 49 3.55 -2.18 -0.56
N GLN A 50 3.03 -3.18 0.15
CA GLN A 50 3.06 -3.23 1.61
C GLN A 50 4.45 -3.51 2.15
N MET A 51 5.23 -4.37 1.48
CA MET A 51 6.62 -4.61 1.84
C MET A 51 7.43 -3.31 1.73
N VAL A 52 7.26 -2.57 0.63
CA VAL A 52 7.92 -1.29 0.44
C VAL A 52 7.40 -0.27 1.46
N SER A 53 6.09 -0.05 1.58
CA SER A 53 5.49 0.95 2.49
C SER A 53 5.91 0.73 3.95
N ASN A 54 5.83 -0.50 4.44
CA ASN A 54 6.24 -0.82 5.81
C ASN A 54 7.75 -0.81 5.96
N GLY A 55 8.50 -1.29 4.96
CA GLY A 55 9.97 -1.27 4.96
C GLY A 55 10.52 0.15 5.04
N THR A 56 10.01 1.08 4.21
CA THR A 56 10.41 2.49 4.25
C THR A 56 10.08 3.11 5.60
N ARG A 57 8.93 2.76 6.20
CA ARG A 57 8.55 3.25 7.53
C ARG A 57 9.48 2.72 8.62
N THR A 58 9.77 1.43 8.62
CA THR A 58 10.72 0.83 9.57
C THR A 58 12.09 1.45 9.42
N PHE A 59 12.54 1.70 8.19
CA PHE A 59 13.83 2.35 7.94
C PHE A 59 13.84 3.83 8.39
N VAL A 60 12.81 4.61 8.08
CA VAL A 60 12.73 6.03 8.47
C VAL A 60 12.61 6.18 10.00
N PHE A 61 11.86 5.29 10.65
CA PHE A 61 11.65 5.33 12.10
C PHE A 61 12.56 4.35 12.86
N GLN A 62 13.63 3.83 12.24
CA GLN A 62 14.48 2.80 12.85
C GLN A 62 15.02 3.21 14.22
N ASP A 63 15.38 4.48 14.40
CA ASP A 63 15.90 5.02 15.66
C ASP A 63 14.84 5.11 16.78
N HIS A 64 13.56 5.04 16.42
CA HIS A 64 12.43 5.12 17.35
C HIS A 64 11.78 3.74 17.60
N ILE A 65 12.17 2.73 16.85
CA ILE A 65 11.69 1.35 16.98
C ILE A 65 12.70 0.63 17.89
N LYS A 66 12.21 0.10 19.02
CA LYS A 66 13.00 -0.69 19.97
C LYS A 66 13.24 -2.11 19.49
#